data_AF-A0A4Q4CG05-F1
#
_entry.id   AF-A0A4Q4CG05-F1
#
_cell.length_a   1.000
_cell.length_b   1.000
_cell.length_c   1.000
_cell.angle_alpha   90.00
_cell.angle_beta   90.00
_cell.angle_gamma   90.00
#
_symmetry.space_group_name_H-M   'P 1'
#
loop_
_entity.id
_entity.type
_entity.pdbx_description
1 polymer ?
#
loop_
_entity_poly.entity_id
_entity_poly.type
_entity_poly.pdbx_seq_one_letter_code
_entity_poly.pdbx_strand_id
1 'polypeptide(L)'
;MLHERNGLQTPGQGHRSTLKQLRKMLFILVRTGRQSVWPRTSYNAEGCLDMADRPLSINIRRPLILKSNDLVLLTREDGGIPGFGLFYRDTCYLDTYTLRLHGTEPMRLSASDSNGMVARIGLSNLRLRTSNGEEIPDHRISVGRTLLLPPDGTSFTDTLVFRNAGTADVTLPVTLDLATTFESMFALRGAPPGWRGRLHPPEWDGASLRFAYEGADGLRRTLLLAFSVPVLVAPCTAERTTVHVSLVLPPGEERALTAILQVDERPFGKEPPPAAPALPGPGEVQAAREASAAALTRGYARLESPSDGLAGVVARSLADLALLEVRREGHRFTAAGVPWFVGLFGRDSLLPTIQCLPFNPDLGARTTRVLAHWQGTRNDPYTREEPGKILHELRVGEMARLGEVPQTPSYAAVDATLIFLVAIAATATGPAASTCCARCGRTSTTPWLGSTAMRRPPRAATSSTTAPRRAASRRTRAGAIPDTGCCAPTAPTPSRRSHSWKCRATPIRHAA
;
A
#
# COMPACT_ATOMS: atom_id res chain seq x y z
N MET A 1 16.00 -27.60 -58.52
CA MET A 1 16.84 -27.71 -59.74
C MET A 1 17.56 -26.40 -59.92
N LEU A 2 18.90 -26.44 -59.85
CA LEU A 2 19.94 -25.63 -60.55
C LEU A 2 19.89 -24.08 -60.38
N HIS A 3 20.94 -23.31 -60.09
CA HIS A 3 22.37 -23.46 -59.80
C HIS A 3 22.83 -22.07 -59.28
N GLU A 4 23.45 -22.00 -58.10
CA GLU A 4 24.84 -21.59 -57.79
C GLU A 4 25.54 -20.43 -58.55
N ARG A 5 26.06 -19.49 -57.72
CA ARG A 5 27.43 -18.96 -57.62
C ARG A 5 27.90 -17.69 -58.39
N ASN A 6 28.10 -16.66 -57.56
CA ASN A 6 29.35 -15.93 -57.24
C ASN A 6 30.11 -15.12 -58.31
N GLY A 7 30.30 -13.83 -57.99
CA GLY A 7 31.30 -12.94 -58.60
C GLY A 7 31.55 -11.67 -57.77
N LEU A 8 32.40 -11.80 -56.74
CA LEU A 8 33.27 -10.82 -56.05
C LEU A 8 33.04 -9.29 -56.20
N GLN A 9 32.79 -8.65 -55.06
CA GLN A 9 33.05 -7.23 -54.77
C GLN A 9 34.43 -7.05 -54.10
N THR A 10 35.07 -5.88 -54.31
CA THR A 10 35.62 -4.95 -53.28
C THR A 10 36.23 -3.71 -53.99
N PRO A 11 36.54 -2.58 -53.32
CA PRO A 11 35.61 -1.70 -52.61
C PRO A 11 35.85 -0.21 -52.96
N GLY A 12 34.81 0.64 -52.95
CA GLY A 12 35.04 2.08 -52.99
C GLY A 12 33.77 2.90 -53.18
N GLN A 13 33.56 3.87 -52.28
CA GLN A 13 32.50 4.90 -52.32
C GLN A 13 31.11 4.51 -51.76
N GLY A 14 31.02 4.35 -50.44
CA GLY A 14 29.76 4.16 -49.72
C GLY A 14 29.53 5.12 -48.55
N HIS A 15 30.05 6.35 -48.59
CA HIS A 15 29.91 7.30 -47.45
C HIS A 15 29.42 8.71 -47.83
N ARG A 16 28.85 8.91 -49.02
CA ARG A 16 28.30 10.23 -49.44
C ARG A 16 26.82 10.22 -49.87
N SER A 17 26.13 9.08 -49.91
CA SER A 17 24.72 9.00 -50.32
C SER A 17 23.72 9.08 -49.16
N THR A 18 24.10 8.68 -47.94
CA THR A 18 23.20 8.62 -46.76
C THR A 18 22.87 10.00 -46.17
N LEU A 19 23.77 10.98 -46.30
CA LEU A 19 23.56 12.36 -45.82
C LEU A 19 22.65 13.21 -46.73
N LYS A 20 22.49 12.83 -48.02
CA LYS A 20 21.57 13.52 -48.95
C LYS A 20 20.13 13.03 -48.81
N GLN A 21 19.89 11.78 -48.40
CA GLN A 21 18.54 11.27 -48.13
C GLN A 21 17.95 11.83 -46.82
N LEU A 22 18.76 11.98 -45.76
CA LEU A 22 18.31 12.57 -44.49
C LEU A 22 17.94 14.06 -44.60
N ARG A 23 18.63 14.84 -45.46
CA ARG A 23 18.28 16.24 -45.71
C ARG A 23 17.02 16.42 -46.57
N LYS A 24 16.64 15.44 -47.40
CA LYS A 24 15.40 15.49 -48.18
C LYS A 24 14.16 15.11 -47.35
N MET A 25 14.30 14.22 -46.36
CA MET A 25 13.22 13.91 -45.40
C MET A 25 12.94 15.08 -44.43
N LEU A 26 13.99 15.80 -44.01
CA LEU A 26 13.82 16.93 -43.09
C LEU A 26 13.17 18.17 -43.74
N PHE A 27 13.19 18.29 -45.08
CA PHE A 27 12.59 19.41 -45.81
C PHE A 27 11.12 19.20 -46.20
N ILE A 28 10.60 17.96 -46.12
CA ILE A 28 9.18 17.66 -46.40
C ILE A 28 8.30 17.86 -45.15
N LEU A 29 8.88 17.86 -43.95
CA LEU A 29 8.15 18.03 -42.68
C LEU A 29 7.88 19.48 -42.27
N VAL A 30 8.36 20.48 -43.01
CA VAL A 30 8.24 21.91 -42.62
C VAL A 30 7.19 22.69 -43.44
N ARG A 31 6.41 22.05 -44.34
CA ARG A 31 5.51 22.82 -45.22
C ARG A 31 4.08 22.33 -45.45
N THR A 32 3.57 21.38 -44.67
CA THR A 32 2.14 21.04 -44.70
C THR A 32 1.49 21.36 -43.36
N GLY A 33 0.99 22.59 -43.24
CA GLY A 33 0.12 23.03 -42.15
C GLY A 33 -1.22 22.30 -42.16
N ARG A 34 -1.27 21.14 -41.49
CA ARG A 34 -2.51 20.56 -40.98
C ARG A 34 -2.37 20.41 -39.48
N GLN A 35 -3.13 21.22 -38.76
CA GLN A 35 -3.29 21.16 -37.31
C GLN A 35 -3.79 19.77 -36.92
N SER A 36 -2.92 18.94 -36.35
CA SER A 36 -3.35 17.84 -35.48
C SER A 36 -3.84 18.47 -34.19
N VAL A 37 -5.15 18.51 -34.00
CA VAL A 37 -5.80 18.97 -32.76
C VAL A 37 -5.52 17.92 -31.68
N TRP A 38 -4.45 18.14 -30.90
CA TRP A 38 -4.26 17.49 -29.61
C TRP A 38 -5.14 18.20 -28.58
N PRO A 39 -5.81 17.51 -27.64
CA PRO A 39 -6.53 18.18 -26.57
C PRO A 39 -5.53 19.05 -25.80
N ARG A 40 -5.83 20.34 -25.66
CA ARG A 40 -5.03 21.26 -24.85
C ARG A 40 -5.17 20.84 -23.38
N THR A 41 -4.23 20.05 -22.88
CA THR A 41 -4.06 19.85 -21.44
C THR A 41 -3.36 21.09 -20.88
N SER A 42 -4.02 21.83 -19.99
CA SER A 42 -3.46 23.01 -19.34
C SER A 42 -2.46 22.58 -18.25
N TYR A 43 -1.19 22.93 -18.45
CA TYR A 43 -0.15 22.82 -17.43
C TYR A 43 -0.07 24.14 -16.64
N ASN A 44 0.14 24.07 -15.33
CA ASN A 44 0.48 25.27 -14.55
C ASN A 44 1.93 25.71 -14.82
N ALA A 45 2.30 26.91 -14.35
CA ALA A 45 3.60 27.53 -14.62
C ALA A 45 4.83 26.71 -14.14
N GLU A 46 4.62 25.64 -13.37
CA GLU A 46 5.66 24.73 -12.87
C GLU A 46 5.69 23.37 -13.63
N GLY A 47 4.91 23.22 -14.71
CA GLY A 47 4.89 21.98 -15.49
C GLY A 47 4.14 20.83 -14.82
N CYS A 48 3.33 21.12 -13.78
CA CYS A 48 2.43 20.15 -13.17
C CYS A 48 1.06 20.19 -13.86
N LEU A 49 0.52 19.02 -14.19
CA LEU A 49 -0.90 18.87 -14.51
C LEU A 49 -1.73 19.33 -13.30
N ASP A 50 -2.76 20.14 -13.56
CA ASP A 50 -3.70 20.57 -12.54
C ASP A 50 -4.30 19.34 -11.81
N MET A 51 -4.42 19.41 -10.48
CA MET A 51 -4.87 18.27 -9.66
C MET A 51 -6.30 17.84 -10.00
N ALA A 52 -7.11 18.74 -10.56
CA ALA A 52 -8.49 18.48 -10.95
C ALA A 52 -8.62 17.56 -12.19
N ASP A 53 -7.58 17.46 -13.02
CA ASP A 53 -7.60 16.72 -14.29
C ASP A 53 -6.96 15.31 -14.19
N ARG A 54 -6.61 14.86 -12.98
CA ARG A 54 -6.07 13.50 -12.80
C ARG A 54 -7.21 12.48 -12.63
N PRO A 55 -7.17 11.32 -13.30
CA PRO A 55 -8.05 10.21 -12.96
C PRO A 55 -7.85 9.87 -11.48
N LEU A 56 -8.93 9.83 -10.69
CA LEU A 56 -8.89 9.72 -9.22
C LEU A 56 -8.22 10.92 -8.52
N SER A 57 -8.62 12.16 -8.84
CA SER A 57 -8.42 13.30 -7.94
C SER A 57 -9.18 13.06 -6.63
N ILE A 58 -8.63 12.24 -5.74
CA ILE A 58 -9.28 11.85 -4.49
C ILE A 58 -9.47 13.12 -3.67
N ASN A 59 -10.72 13.58 -3.58
CA ASN A 59 -11.08 14.57 -2.59
C ASN A 59 -11.02 13.90 -1.21
N ILE A 60 -9.86 14.02 -0.57
CA ILE A 60 -9.54 13.43 0.74
C ILE A 60 -10.40 13.97 1.89
N ARG A 61 -11.38 14.86 1.64
CA ARG A 61 -12.15 15.47 2.72
C ARG A 61 -12.99 14.46 3.49
N ARG A 62 -13.52 13.38 2.87
CA ARG A 62 -14.35 12.34 3.54
C ARG A 62 -14.43 10.95 2.86
N PRO A 63 -13.35 10.29 2.41
CA PRO A 63 -13.43 8.89 2.04
C PRO A 63 -13.57 7.99 3.28
N LEU A 64 -14.22 6.82 3.12
CA LEU A 64 -13.99 5.71 4.05
C LEU A 64 -12.76 4.95 3.56
N ILE A 65 -11.85 4.66 4.48
CA ILE A 65 -10.59 4.01 4.15
C ILE A 65 -10.49 2.71 4.93
N LEU A 66 -10.51 1.59 4.21
CA LEU A 66 -10.32 0.29 4.79
C LEU A 66 -9.00 -0.32 4.31
N LYS A 67 -8.28 -0.99 5.19
CA LYS A 67 -7.03 -1.69 4.87
C LYS A 67 -6.93 -3.01 5.61
N SER A 68 -6.48 -4.04 4.91
CA SER A 68 -5.96 -5.26 5.53
C SER A 68 -4.77 -5.77 4.72
N ASN A 69 -3.62 -5.88 5.37
CA ASN A 69 -2.37 -6.25 4.71
C ASN A 69 -2.08 -5.38 3.46
N ASP A 70 -1.89 -5.97 2.27
CA ASP A 70 -1.68 -5.26 1.00
C ASP A 70 -2.99 -4.72 0.37
N LEU A 71 -4.17 -5.16 0.84
CA LEU A 71 -5.46 -4.76 0.28
C LEU A 71 -5.94 -3.46 0.91
N VAL A 72 -6.33 -2.51 0.06
CA VAL A 72 -6.92 -1.23 0.46
C VAL A 72 -8.20 -0.99 -0.31
N LEU A 73 -9.26 -0.64 0.40
CA LEU A 73 -10.52 -0.24 -0.18
C LEU A 73 -10.79 1.22 0.18
N LEU A 74 -10.94 2.05 -0.85
CA LEU A 74 -11.38 3.42 -0.72
C LEU A 74 -12.80 3.52 -1.24
N THR A 75 -13.67 4.16 -0.48
CA THR A 75 -15.05 4.39 -0.91
C THR A 75 -15.52 5.80 -0.55
N ARG A 76 -16.57 6.23 -1.24
CA ARG A 76 -17.45 7.31 -0.76
C ARG A 76 -18.10 6.89 0.56
N GLU A 77 -18.64 7.83 1.32
CA GLU A 77 -19.33 7.52 2.58
C GLU A 77 -20.60 6.66 2.40
N ASP A 78 -21.10 6.45 1.18
CA ASP A 78 -22.18 5.50 0.87
C ASP A 78 -21.68 4.06 0.56
N GLY A 79 -20.37 3.86 0.60
CA GLY A 79 -19.68 2.61 0.26
C GLY A 79 -19.49 2.39 -1.24
N GLY A 80 -19.89 3.34 -2.09
CA GLY A 80 -19.64 3.29 -3.53
C GLY A 80 -18.20 3.63 -3.89
N ILE A 81 -17.68 3.03 -4.96
CA ILE A 81 -16.29 3.21 -5.43
C ILE A 81 -16.10 4.19 -6.62
N PRO A 82 -17.10 4.81 -7.28
CA PRO A 82 -16.81 5.78 -8.35
C PRO A 82 -15.87 6.92 -7.90
N GLY A 83 -14.73 7.07 -8.60
CA GLY A 83 -13.68 8.04 -8.23
C GLY A 83 -12.73 7.58 -7.11
N PHE A 84 -12.87 6.33 -6.66
CA PHE A 84 -12.01 5.64 -5.69
C PHE A 84 -11.57 4.27 -6.24
N GLY A 85 -11.17 3.32 -5.39
CA GLY A 85 -10.78 1.99 -5.87
C GLY A 85 -10.54 0.93 -4.80
N LEU A 86 -10.56 -0.33 -5.24
CA LEU A 86 -9.95 -1.46 -4.55
C LEU A 86 -8.52 -1.64 -5.07
N PHE A 87 -7.55 -1.48 -4.20
CA PHE A 87 -6.13 -1.54 -4.52
C PHE A 87 -5.47 -2.75 -3.88
N TYR A 88 -4.63 -3.42 -4.65
CA TYR A 88 -3.76 -4.48 -4.17
C TYR A 88 -2.43 -4.41 -4.90
N ARG A 89 -1.32 -4.35 -4.15
CA ARG A 89 0.05 -4.35 -4.69
C ARG A 89 0.24 -3.36 -5.86
N ASP A 90 0.00 -2.08 -5.58
CA ASP A 90 0.16 -0.96 -6.53
C ASP A 90 -0.76 -1.03 -7.78
N THR A 91 -1.80 -1.88 -7.78
CA THR A 91 -2.75 -2.04 -8.90
C THR A 91 -4.18 -1.79 -8.43
N CYS A 92 -5.00 -1.09 -9.23
CA CYS A 92 -6.43 -0.89 -8.98
C CYS A 92 -7.26 -2.04 -9.60
N TYR A 93 -7.74 -2.96 -8.77
CA TYR A 93 -8.51 -4.13 -9.20
C TYR A 93 -9.98 -3.82 -9.49
N LEU A 94 -10.55 -2.78 -8.87
CA LEU A 94 -11.94 -2.37 -9.04
C LEU A 94 -12.02 -0.85 -8.93
N ASP A 95 -12.48 -0.19 -9.99
CA ASP A 95 -12.60 1.29 -10.06
C ASP A 95 -14.06 1.78 -9.99
N THR A 96 -15.02 0.87 -10.21
CA THR A 96 -16.45 1.15 -10.05
C THR A 96 -17.11 0.02 -9.29
N TYR A 97 -17.90 0.38 -8.28
CA TYR A 97 -18.75 -0.52 -7.51
C TYR A 97 -19.89 0.30 -6.91
N THR A 98 -21.03 0.31 -7.57
CA THR A 98 -22.16 1.19 -7.22
C THR A 98 -23.42 0.38 -6.96
N LEU A 99 -24.04 0.61 -5.80
CA LEU A 99 -25.33 0.05 -5.44
C LEU A 99 -26.46 0.94 -5.97
N ARG A 100 -27.44 0.35 -6.64
CA ARG A 100 -28.70 1.03 -7.01
C ARG A 100 -29.92 0.23 -6.55
N LEU A 101 -30.92 0.96 -6.10
CA LEU A 101 -32.26 0.48 -5.78
C LEU A 101 -33.19 0.96 -6.89
N HIS A 102 -33.68 0.03 -7.71
CA HIS A 102 -34.50 0.34 -8.89
C HIS A 102 -33.85 1.44 -9.78
N GLY A 103 -32.56 1.28 -10.10
CA GLY A 103 -31.80 2.23 -10.92
C GLY A 103 -31.34 3.51 -10.22
N THR A 104 -31.78 3.76 -8.98
CA THR A 104 -31.46 4.97 -8.22
C THR A 104 -30.44 4.68 -7.12
N GLU A 105 -29.39 5.50 -6.98
CA GLU A 105 -28.45 5.38 -5.86
C GLU A 105 -29.17 5.73 -4.54
N PRO A 106 -29.00 4.92 -3.48
CA PRO A 106 -29.67 5.17 -2.21
C PRO A 106 -29.10 6.41 -1.51
N MET A 107 -29.93 7.05 -0.69
CA MET A 107 -29.52 8.15 0.17
C MET A 107 -28.75 7.61 1.38
N ARG A 108 -27.60 8.21 1.67
CA ARG A 108 -26.81 7.90 2.87
C ARG A 108 -27.39 8.59 4.11
N LEU A 109 -27.62 7.81 5.16
CA LEU A 109 -28.07 8.28 6.49
C LEU A 109 -26.91 8.37 7.49
N SER A 110 -25.99 7.41 7.46
CA SER A 110 -24.83 7.36 8.35
C SER A 110 -23.67 6.59 7.73
N ALA A 111 -22.46 6.85 8.19
CA ALA A 111 -21.26 6.13 7.80
C ALA A 111 -20.24 6.14 8.94
N SER A 112 -19.57 5.02 9.18
CA SER A 112 -18.38 4.95 10.02
C SER A 112 -17.42 3.87 9.55
N ASP A 113 -16.13 4.10 9.72
CA ASP A 113 -15.02 3.18 9.44
C ASP A 113 -14.17 2.95 10.71
N SER A 114 -14.84 2.90 11.87
CA SER A 114 -14.25 3.16 13.19
C SER A 114 -12.97 2.37 13.53
N ASN A 115 -12.71 1.23 12.89
CA ASN A 115 -11.50 0.41 13.11
C ASN A 115 -10.64 0.20 11.84
N GLY A 116 -10.92 0.88 10.73
CA GLY A 116 -10.11 0.81 9.50
C GLY A 116 -10.12 -0.52 8.74
N MET A 117 -10.75 -1.58 9.27
CA MET A 117 -11.00 -2.85 8.56
C MET A 117 -12.49 -3.10 8.31
N VAL A 118 -13.35 -2.33 8.96
CA VAL A 118 -14.80 -2.47 8.86
C VAL A 118 -15.41 -1.10 8.66
N ALA A 119 -16.30 -0.97 7.68
CA ALA A 119 -17.17 0.17 7.54
C ALA A 119 -18.64 -0.25 7.69
N ARG A 120 -19.42 0.58 8.38
CA ARG A 120 -20.85 0.43 8.58
C ARG A 120 -21.55 1.66 8.04
N ILE A 121 -22.49 1.44 7.14
CA ILE A 121 -23.16 2.49 6.40
C ILE A 121 -24.66 2.25 6.50
N GLY A 122 -25.39 3.27 6.95
CA GLY A 122 -26.85 3.29 6.91
C GLY A 122 -27.30 4.00 5.64
N LEU A 123 -28.10 3.32 4.82
CA LEU A 123 -28.62 3.83 3.56
C LEU A 123 -30.15 3.70 3.55
N SER A 124 -30.81 4.45 2.67
CA SER A 124 -32.24 4.32 2.45
C SER A 124 -32.65 4.71 1.03
N ASN A 125 -33.79 4.22 0.57
CA ASN A 125 -34.27 4.56 -0.76
C ASN A 125 -34.72 6.03 -0.84
N LEU A 126 -34.41 6.66 -1.98
CA LEU A 126 -35.17 7.80 -2.48
C LEU A 126 -36.52 7.30 -3.01
N ARG A 127 -37.42 8.22 -3.36
CA ARG A 127 -38.69 7.87 -3.99
C ARG A 127 -38.46 6.99 -5.24
N LEU A 128 -38.99 5.77 -5.22
CA LEU A 128 -38.88 4.83 -6.34
C LEU A 128 -40.25 4.63 -6.98
N ARG A 129 -40.25 4.29 -8.27
CA ARG A 129 -41.44 3.80 -8.97
C ARG A 129 -41.21 2.35 -9.32
N THR A 130 -42.14 1.47 -8.97
CA THR A 130 -42.09 0.06 -9.34
C THR A 130 -42.49 -0.13 -10.80
N SER A 131 -42.24 -1.33 -11.36
CA SER A 131 -42.60 -1.66 -12.75
C SER A 131 -44.10 -1.67 -13.02
N ASN A 132 -44.94 -1.86 -12.00
CA ASN A 132 -46.41 -1.75 -12.09
C ASN A 132 -46.93 -0.31 -11.86
N GLY A 133 -46.06 0.69 -11.72
CA GLY A 133 -46.42 2.10 -11.56
C GLY A 133 -46.76 2.52 -10.13
N GLU A 134 -46.66 1.62 -9.15
CA GLU A 134 -46.79 1.97 -7.74
C GLU A 134 -45.58 2.75 -7.26
N GLU A 135 -45.81 3.65 -6.30
CA GLU A 135 -44.74 4.45 -5.73
C GLU A 135 -44.27 3.84 -4.42
N ILE A 136 -42.97 3.68 -4.27
CA ILE A 136 -42.34 3.43 -2.97
C ILE A 136 -41.87 4.79 -2.46
N PRO A 137 -42.51 5.33 -1.40
CA PRO A 137 -42.09 6.60 -0.81
C PRO A 137 -40.63 6.57 -0.37
N ASP A 138 -40.06 7.74 -0.19
CA ASP A 138 -38.77 7.92 0.46
C ASP A 138 -38.74 7.26 1.84
N HIS A 139 -37.56 6.77 2.23
CA HIS A 139 -37.31 6.23 3.56
C HIS A 139 -38.12 4.99 3.95
N ARG A 140 -38.65 4.22 2.98
CA ARG A 140 -39.42 2.99 3.21
C ARG A 140 -38.59 1.73 3.24
N ILE A 141 -37.48 1.72 2.52
CA ILE A 141 -36.51 0.64 2.51
C ILE A 141 -35.26 1.17 3.21
N SER A 142 -34.89 0.56 4.34
CA SER A 142 -33.58 0.81 4.96
C SER A 142 -32.59 -0.25 4.49
N VAL A 143 -31.36 0.17 4.21
CA VAL A 143 -30.28 -0.73 3.81
C VAL A 143 -29.11 -0.54 4.77
N GLY A 144 -28.84 -1.56 5.58
CA GLY A 144 -27.63 -1.64 6.38
C GLY A 144 -26.51 -2.26 5.54
N ARG A 145 -25.46 -1.50 5.25
CA ARG A 145 -24.30 -1.96 4.48
C ARG A 145 -23.08 -2.11 5.39
N THR A 146 -22.43 -3.27 5.33
CA THR A 146 -21.18 -3.54 6.05
C THR A 146 -20.11 -3.97 5.08
N LEU A 147 -19.02 -3.20 5.00
CA LEU A 147 -17.81 -3.56 4.28
C LEU A 147 -16.79 -4.11 5.28
N LEU A 148 -16.22 -5.27 5.00
CA LEU A 148 -15.25 -5.94 5.87
C LEU A 148 -14.05 -6.42 5.04
N LEU A 149 -12.84 -6.03 5.44
CA LEU A 149 -11.60 -6.61 4.93
C LEU A 149 -11.08 -7.60 5.99
N PRO A 150 -11.11 -8.92 5.74
CA PRO A 150 -10.59 -9.89 6.69
C PRO A 150 -9.06 -9.80 6.81
N PRO A 151 -8.46 -10.34 7.89
CA PRO A 151 -7.02 -10.22 8.16
C PRO A 151 -6.08 -10.91 7.15
N ASP A 152 -6.61 -11.76 6.27
CA ASP A 152 -5.86 -12.40 5.17
C ASP A 152 -5.37 -11.34 4.15
N GLY A 153 -6.14 -10.26 3.99
CA GLY A 153 -5.83 -9.13 3.12
C GLY A 153 -5.81 -9.51 1.64
N THR A 154 -6.67 -10.44 1.23
CA THR A 154 -6.89 -10.81 -0.18
C THR A 154 -8.34 -10.76 -0.60
N SER A 155 -9.25 -10.45 0.32
CA SER A 155 -10.67 -10.32 0.03
C SER A 155 -11.32 -9.16 0.77
N PHE A 156 -12.47 -8.71 0.27
CA PHE A 156 -13.40 -7.96 1.08
C PHE A 156 -14.82 -8.48 0.89
N THR A 157 -15.63 -8.36 1.94
CA THR A 157 -17.02 -8.78 1.98
C THR A 157 -17.91 -7.54 2.10
N ASP A 158 -18.92 -7.45 1.24
CA ASP A 158 -19.98 -6.45 1.27
C ASP A 158 -21.30 -7.14 1.65
N THR A 159 -21.79 -6.87 2.85
CA THR A 159 -23.07 -7.38 3.33
C THR A 159 -24.10 -6.26 3.35
N LEU A 160 -25.17 -6.44 2.59
CA LEU A 160 -26.30 -5.54 2.43
C LEU A 160 -27.54 -6.19 3.06
N VAL A 161 -28.10 -5.57 4.09
CA VAL A 161 -29.34 -6.01 4.74
C VAL A 161 -30.44 -5.00 4.41
N PHE A 162 -31.44 -5.45 3.65
CA PHE A 162 -32.57 -4.64 3.21
C PHE A 162 -33.76 -4.92 4.11
N ARG A 163 -34.41 -3.88 4.62
CA ARG A 163 -35.62 -3.98 5.44
C ARG A 163 -36.73 -3.11 4.88
N ASN A 164 -37.93 -3.66 4.79
CA ASN A 164 -39.13 -2.90 4.41
C ASN A 164 -39.83 -2.37 5.67
N ALA A 165 -39.82 -1.04 5.86
CA ALA A 165 -40.53 -0.33 6.92
C ALA A 165 -41.93 0.16 6.48
N GLY A 166 -42.38 -0.23 5.29
CA GLY A 166 -43.71 0.02 4.77
C GLY A 166 -44.74 -1.01 5.22
N THR A 167 -45.96 -0.87 4.70
CA THR A 167 -47.12 -1.72 5.03
C THR A 167 -47.56 -2.61 3.86
N ALA A 168 -46.88 -2.54 2.72
CA ALA A 168 -47.15 -3.35 1.54
C ALA A 168 -45.90 -4.13 1.12
N ASP A 169 -46.11 -5.24 0.40
CA ASP A 169 -45.03 -6.03 -0.20
C ASP A 169 -44.28 -5.21 -1.24
N VAL A 170 -42.95 -5.34 -1.26
CA VAL A 170 -42.09 -4.66 -2.23
C VAL A 170 -41.26 -5.69 -2.98
N THR A 171 -41.38 -5.69 -4.31
CA THR A 171 -40.37 -6.33 -5.18
C THR A 171 -39.36 -5.27 -5.57
N LEU A 172 -38.12 -5.43 -5.10
CA LEU A 172 -37.04 -4.46 -5.24
C LEU A 172 -35.95 -4.99 -6.18
N PRO A 173 -35.86 -4.44 -7.41
CA PRO A 173 -34.69 -4.63 -8.25
C PRO A 173 -33.48 -3.93 -7.62
N VAL A 174 -32.41 -4.68 -7.40
CA VAL A 174 -31.13 -4.20 -6.90
C VAL A 174 -30.08 -4.42 -7.98
N THR A 175 -29.25 -3.42 -8.24
CA THR A 175 -28.10 -3.58 -9.13
C THR A 175 -26.79 -3.20 -8.45
N LEU A 176 -25.74 -3.94 -8.81
CA LEU A 176 -24.36 -3.59 -8.53
C LEU A 176 -23.67 -3.34 -9.87
N ASP A 177 -23.29 -2.10 -10.13
CA ASP A 177 -22.53 -1.72 -11.31
C ASP A 177 -21.03 -1.88 -11.01
N LEU A 178 -20.33 -2.67 -11.82
CA LEU A 178 -18.91 -2.97 -11.62
C LEU A 178 -18.08 -2.56 -12.83
N ALA A 179 -16.86 -2.05 -12.58
CA ALA A 179 -15.88 -1.81 -13.62
C ALA A 179 -14.44 -2.02 -13.13
N THR A 180 -13.60 -2.59 -14.01
CA THR A 180 -12.19 -2.85 -13.73
C THR A 180 -11.31 -2.45 -14.91
N THR A 181 -10.19 -1.81 -14.61
CA THR A 181 -9.15 -1.45 -15.60
C THR A 181 -7.78 -2.03 -15.29
N PHE A 182 -7.57 -2.57 -14.07
CA PHE A 182 -6.28 -3.07 -13.57
C PHE A 182 -5.14 -2.06 -13.70
N GLU A 183 -5.47 -0.78 -13.59
CA GLU A 183 -4.52 0.30 -13.83
C GLU A 183 -3.49 0.40 -12.70
N SER A 184 -2.25 0.74 -13.06
CA SER A 184 -1.20 1.00 -12.06
C SER A 184 -1.53 2.26 -11.27
N MET A 185 -1.25 2.23 -9.96
CA MET A 185 -1.38 3.44 -9.14
C MET A 185 -0.51 4.61 -9.62
N PHE A 186 0.59 4.35 -10.35
CA PHE A 186 1.43 5.42 -10.90
C PHE A 186 0.72 6.13 -12.06
N ALA A 187 0.15 5.37 -12.98
CA ALA A 187 -0.65 5.90 -14.08
C ALA A 187 -1.88 6.66 -13.56
N LEU A 188 -2.58 6.10 -12.57
CA LEU A 188 -3.68 6.79 -11.88
C LEU A 188 -3.25 8.11 -11.23
N ARG A 189 -2.00 8.19 -10.76
CA ARG A 189 -1.45 9.42 -10.19
C ARG A 189 -0.91 10.40 -11.24
N GLY A 190 -1.11 10.13 -12.53
CA GLY A 190 -0.72 11.00 -13.64
C GLY A 190 0.67 10.74 -14.22
N ALA A 191 1.32 9.62 -13.87
CA ALA A 191 2.46 9.16 -14.67
C ALA A 191 1.96 8.79 -16.08
N PRO A 192 2.81 8.92 -17.12
CA PRO A 192 2.46 8.41 -18.44
C PRO A 192 2.06 6.92 -18.35
N PRO A 193 1.01 6.50 -19.08
CA PRO A 193 0.66 5.09 -19.15
C PRO A 193 1.86 4.27 -19.63
N GLY A 194 2.22 3.25 -18.86
CA GLY A 194 3.27 2.29 -19.20
C GLY A 194 2.82 1.26 -20.23
N TRP A 195 3.64 0.24 -20.45
CA TRP A 195 3.24 -0.95 -21.18
C TRP A 195 2.14 -1.68 -20.41
N ARG A 196 1.08 -2.00 -21.16
CA ARG A 196 -0.08 -2.73 -20.69
C ARG A 196 -0.10 -4.11 -21.34
N GLY A 197 -0.59 -5.08 -20.60
CA GLY A 197 -0.95 -6.38 -21.14
C GLY A 197 -2.39 -6.42 -21.67
N ARG A 198 -3.05 -7.57 -21.53
CA ARG A 198 -4.37 -7.84 -22.10
C ARG A 198 -5.46 -7.89 -21.03
N LEU A 199 -6.45 -7.02 -21.16
CA LEU A 199 -7.69 -7.10 -20.38
C LEU A 199 -8.65 -8.11 -21.02
N HIS A 200 -9.26 -8.97 -20.19
CA HIS A 200 -10.28 -9.91 -20.62
C HIS A 200 -11.67 -9.40 -20.23
N PRO A 201 -12.70 -9.66 -21.05
CA PRO A 201 -14.07 -9.34 -20.68
C PRO A 201 -14.49 -10.07 -19.40
N PRO A 202 -15.44 -9.51 -18.63
CA PRO A 202 -16.00 -10.17 -17.46
C PRO A 202 -16.67 -11.49 -17.87
N GLU A 203 -16.42 -12.54 -17.10
CA GLU A 203 -16.98 -13.87 -17.33
C GLU A 203 -17.82 -14.32 -16.14
N TRP A 204 -19.00 -14.85 -16.41
CA TRP A 204 -19.89 -15.47 -15.42
C TRP A 204 -20.02 -16.97 -15.72
N ASP A 205 -19.64 -17.82 -14.77
CA ASP A 205 -19.66 -19.27 -14.92
C ASP A 205 -20.90 -19.96 -14.28
N GLY A 206 -21.82 -19.16 -13.74
CA GLY A 206 -22.99 -19.65 -12.99
C GLY A 206 -22.81 -19.65 -11.47
N ALA A 207 -21.57 -19.56 -10.97
CA ALA A 207 -21.26 -19.50 -9.54
C ALA A 207 -20.47 -18.25 -9.16
N SER A 208 -19.58 -17.78 -10.03
CA SER A 208 -18.70 -16.65 -9.78
C SER A 208 -18.56 -15.73 -10.99
N LEU A 209 -18.43 -14.44 -10.71
CA LEU A 209 -18.10 -13.40 -11.70
C LEU A 209 -16.60 -13.15 -11.65
N ARG A 210 -15.93 -13.21 -12.80
CA ARG A 210 -14.48 -13.09 -12.93
C ARG A 210 -14.11 -11.93 -13.84
N PHE A 211 -13.29 -11.02 -13.32
CA PHE A 211 -12.48 -10.09 -14.12
C PHE A 211 -11.04 -10.59 -14.17
N ALA A 212 -10.38 -10.48 -15.31
CA ALA A 212 -8.99 -10.89 -15.44
C ALA A 212 -8.18 -9.97 -16.35
N TYR A 213 -6.91 -9.82 -16.00
CA TYR A 213 -5.92 -9.06 -16.74
C TYR A 213 -4.60 -9.84 -16.77
N GLU A 214 -4.10 -10.11 -17.96
CA GLU A 214 -2.76 -10.65 -18.18
C GLU A 214 -1.80 -9.47 -18.34
N GLY A 215 -1.03 -9.15 -17.31
CA GLY A 215 -0.10 -8.03 -17.31
C GLY A 215 1.10 -8.26 -18.24
N ALA A 216 1.65 -7.16 -18.75
CA ALA A 216 2.89 -7.16 -19.53
C ALA A 216 4.09 -7.64 -18.69
N ASP A 217 3.98 -7.61 -17.37
CA ASP A 217 4.93 -8.19 -16.42
C ASP A 217 4.84 -9.72 -16.27
N GLY A 218 3.98 -10.38 -17.05
CA GLY A 218 3.82 -11.83 -17.04
C GLY A 218 3.00 -12.37 -15.86
N LEU A 219 2.32 -11.49 -15.11
CA LEU A 219 1.39 -11.86 -14.04
C LEU A 219 -0.05 -11.78 -14.51
N ARG A 220 -0.84 -12.80 -14.18
CA ARG A 220 -2.30 -12.77 -14.29
C ARG A 220 -2.89 -12.24 -12.98
N ARG A 221 -3.67 -11.17 -13.10
CA ARG A 221 -4.43 -10.54 -12.02
C ARG A 221 -5.90 -10.86 -12.21
N THR A 222 -6.55 -11.36 -11.17
CA THR A 222 -7.95 -11.78 -11.20
C THR A 222 -8.70 -11.14 -10.04
N LEU A 223 -9.92 -10.66 -10.30
CA LEU A 223 -10.91 -10.31 -9.29
C LEU A 223 -12.08 -11.29 -9.43
N LEU A 224 -12.30 -12.10 -8.40
CA LEU A 224 -13.40 -13.06 -8.32
C LEU A 224 -14.49 -12.55 -7.39
N LEU A 225 -15.74 -12.70 -7.80
CA LEU A 225 -16.90 -12.33 -6.99
C LEU A 225 -17.86 -13.51 -6.86
N ALA A 226 -18.39 -13.73 -5.65
CA ALA A 226 -19.49 -14.65 -5.39
C ALA A 226 -20.58 -13.97 -4.57
N PHE A 227 -21.83 -14.44 -4.70
CA PHE A 227 -23.02 -13.81 -4.13
C PHE A 227 -23.86 -14.82 -3.33
N SER A 228 -24.38 -14.42 -2.17
CA SER A 228 -25.19 -15.27 -1.29
C SER A 228 -26.58 -15.59 -1.80
N VAL A 229 -27.00 -14.99 -2.91
CA VAL A 229 -28.31 -15.16 -3.53
C VAL A 229 -28.12 -15.35 -5.04
N PRO A 230 -29.08 -15.96 -5.74
CA PRO A 230 -29.05 -16.03 -7.20
C PRO A 230 -28.96 -14.64 -7.83
N VAL A 231 -28.09 -14.49 -8.82
CA VAL A 231 -27.87 -13.25 -9.56
C VAL A 231 -28.05 -13.46 -11.05
N LEU A 232 -28.40 -12.38 -11.76
CA LEU A 232 -28.26 -12.30 -13.21
C LEU A 232 -27.12 -11.34 -13.53
N VAL A 233 -26.14 -11.80 -14.32
CA VAL A 233 -25.03 -10.96 -14.77
C VAL A 233 -25.29 -10.55 -16.21
N ALA A 234 -25.30 -9.24 -16.46
CA ALA A 234 -25.43 -8.67 -17.79
C ALA A 234 -24.11 -7.97 -18.16
N PRO A 235 -23.23 -8.62 -18.96
CA PRO A 235 -22.02 -8.00 -19.46
C PRO A 235 -22.34 -6.77 -20.31
N CYS A 236 -21.69 -5.64 -20.03
CA CYS A 236 -21.88 -4.40 -20.78
C CYS A 236 -20.75 -4.17 -21.79
N THR A 237 -19.50 -4.22 -21.31
CA THR A 237 -18.28 -4.03 -22.10
C THR A 237 -17.18 -4.99 -21.60
N ALA A 238 -15.97 -4.88 -22.14
CA ALA A 238 -14.83 -5.66 -21.65
C ALA A 238 -14.38 -5.23 -20.24
N GLU A 239 -14.71 -4.01 -19.82
CA GLU A 239 -14.33 -3.42 -18.53
C GLU A 239 -15.49 -3.44 -17.53
N ARG A 240 -16.75 -3.47 -18.02
CA ARG A 240 -17.96 -3.19 -17.24
C ARG A 240 -18.99 -4.30 -17.30
N THR A 241 -19.64 -4.53 -16.17
CA THR A 241 -20.80 -5.42 -16.07
C THR A 241 -21.74 -4.93 -14.97
N THR A 242 -23.03 -5.28 -15.10
CA THR A 242 -24.00 -5.07 -14.04
C THR A 242 -24.49 -6.41 -13.51
N VAL A 243 -24.55 -6.52 -12.19
CA VAL A 243 -25.15 -7.65 -11.48
C VAL A 243 -26.53 -7.24 -11.03
N HIS A 244 -27.53 -8.05 -11.35
CA HIS A 244 -28.93 -7.81 -11.04
C HIS A 244 -29.43 -8.84 -10.02
N VAL A 245 -30.13 -8.35 -9.00
CA VAL A 245 -30.81 -9.14 -7.98
C VAL A 245 -32.25 -8.63 -7.85
N SER A 246 -33.20 -9.54 -7.70
CA SER A 246 -34.60 -9.19 -7.39
C SER A 246 -34.94 -9.67 -6.00
N LEU A 247 -35.20 -8.75 -5.07
CA LEU A 247 -35.56 -9.06 -3.69
C LEU A 247 -37.06 -8.89 -3.48
N VAL A 248 -37.70 -9.86 -2.84
CA VAL A 248 -39.09 -9.73 -2.36
C VAL A 248 -39.04 -9.43 -0.86
N LEU A 249 -39.60 -8.28 -0.48
CA LEU A 249 -39.56 -7.71 0.86
C LEU A 249 -40.99 -7.46 1.38
N PRO A 250 -41.59 -8.41 2.12
CA PRO A 250 -42.85 -8.17 2.81
C PRO A 250 -42.72 -7.09 3.91
N PRO A 251 -43.83 -6.51 4.40
CA PRO A 251 -43.83 -5.55 5.50
C PRO A 251 -43.06 -6.03 6.73
N GLY A 252 -42.12 -5.24 7.20
CA GLY A 252 -41.31 -5.52 8.40
C GLY A 252 -40.17 -6.52 8.20
N GLU A 253 -40.14 -7.25 7.08
CA GLU A 253 -39.17 -8.32 6.80
C GLU A 253 -37.80 -7.79 6.36
N GLU A 254 -36.79 -8.63 6.57
CA GLU A 254 -35.41 -8.39 6.15
C GLU A 254 -34.92 -9.43 5.13
N ARG A 255 -34.10 -9.00 4.17
CA ARG A 255 -33.36 -9.88 3.26
C ARG A 255 -31.91 -9.42 3.18
N ALA A 256 -30.99 -10.37 3.10
CA ALA A 256 -29.57 -10.10 3.02
C ALA A 256 -29.00 -10.49 1.65
N LEU A 257 -28.12 -9.65 1.13
CA LEU A 257 -27.23 -9.93 0.00
C LEU A 257 -25.80 -9.77 0.50
N THR A 258 -25.00 -10.83 0.44
CA THR A 258 -23.57 -10.78 0.71
C THR A 258 -22.82 -11.03 -0.59
N ALA A 259 -21.90 -10.13 -0.93
CA ALA A 259 -20.92 -10.30 -1.99
C ALA A 259 -19.53 -10.45 -1.37
N ILE A 260 -18.77 -11.46 -1.77
CA ILE A 260 -17.33 -11.55 -1.47
C ILE A 260 -16.55 -11.26 -2.74
N LEU A 261 -15.54 -10.39 -2.63
CA LEU A 261 -14.65 -10.02 -3.72
C LEU A 261 -13.23 -10.41 -3.32
N GLN A 262 -12.61 -11.29 -4.09
CA GLN A 262 -11.27 -11.83 -3.80
C GLN A 262 -10.31 -11.47 -4.94
N VAL A 263 -9.16 -10.90 -4.56
CA VAL A 263 -8.05 -10.62 -5.49
C VAL A 263 -7.11 -11.81 -5.54
N ASP A 264 -6.57 -12.08 -6.72
CA ASP A 264 -5.58 -13.15 -6.95
C ASP A 264 -4.55 -12.68 -7.97
N GLU A 265 -3.26 -12.97 -7.72
CA GLU A 265 -2.13 -12.59 -8.56
C GLU A 265 -1.17 -13.79 -8.70
N ARG A 266 -0.97 -14.27 -9.94
CA ARG A 266 -0.17 -15.49 -10.22
C ARG A 266 0.62 -15.35 -11.52
N PRO A 267 1.72 -16.09 -11.70
CA PRO A 267 2.41 -16.16 -13.00
C PRO A 267 1.48 -16.69 -14.10
N PHE A 268 1.60 -16.10 -15.29
CA PHE A 268 0.85 -16.54 -16.47
C PHE A 268 1.11 -18.01 -16.83
N GLY A 269 0.05 -18.74 -17.20
CA GLY A 269 0.12 -20.10 -17.75
C GLY A 269 0.55 -21.21 -16.78
N LYS A 270 0.80 -20.92 -15.50
CA LYS A 270 1.33 -21.91 -14.55
C LYS A 270 0.30 -22.57 -13.63
N GLU A 271 -0.92 -22.05 -13.54
CA GLU A 271 -1.92 -22.55 -12.60
C GLU A 271 -3.35 -22.51 -13.17
N PRO A 272 -4.23 -23.45 -12.76
CA PRO A 272 -5.64 -23.37 -13.06
C PRO A 272 -6.24 -22.07 -12.48
N PRO A 273 -7.34 -21.55 -13.06
CA PRO A 273 -8.02 -20.39 -12.50
C PRO A 273 -8.32 -20.61 -11.00
N PRO A 274 -8.21 -19.57 -10.17
CA PRO A 274 -8.61 -19.67 -8.77
C PRO A 274 -10.06 -20.14 -8.67
N ALA A 275 -10.33 -21.02 -7.69
CA ALA A 275 -11.69 -21.46 -7.39
C ALA A 275 -12.56 -20.28 -6.95
N ALA A 276 -13.88 -20.41 -7.13
CA ALA A 276 -14.83 -19.43 -6.63
C ALA A 276 -14.62 -19.21 -5.12
N PRO A 277 -14.65 -17.95 -4.65
CA PRO A 277 -14.49 -17.66 -3.24
C PRO A 277 -15.66 -18.26 -2.45
N ALA A 278 -15.35 -18.91 -1.32
CA ALA A 278 -16.37 -19.43 -0.43
C ALA A 278 -17.15 -18.27 0.20
N LEU A 279 -18.47 -18.33 0.14
CA LEU A 279 -19.32 -17.34 0.78
C LEU A 279 -19.27 -17.53 2.29
N PRO A 280 -18.91 -16.50 3.07
CA PRO A 280 -18.86 -16.63 4.50
C PRO A 280 -20.28 -16.71 5.07
N GLY A 281 -20.48 -17.60 6.03
CA GLY A 281 -21.72 -17.62 6.81
C GLY A 281 -21.88 -16.34 7.65
N PRO A 282 -23.10 -15.95 8.07
CA PRO A 282 -23.30 -14.77 8.91
C PRO A 282 -22.46 -14.76 10.20
N GLY A 283 -22.31 -15.94 10.83
CA GLY A 283 -21.46 -16.12 12.01
C GLY A 283 -19.96 -15.95 11.72
N GLU A 284 -19.50 -16.34 10.53
CA GLU A 284 -18.11 -16.17 10.11
C GLU A 284 -17.77 -14.71 9.84
N VAL A 285 -18.68 -13.96 9.21
CA VAL A 285 -18.55 -12.50 9.04
C VAL A 285 -18.43 -11.82 10.40
N GLN A 286 -19.27 -12.21 11.37
CA GLN A 286 -19.21 -11.66 12.73
C GLN A 286 -17.89 -12.03 13.45
N ALA A 287 -17.48 -13.29 13.39
CA ALA A 287 -16.22 -13.74 13.97
C ALA A 287 -15.01 -13.03 13.33
N ALA A 288 -15.01 -12.83 12.01
CA ALA A 288 -13.96 -12.10 11.31
C ALA A 288 -13.89 -10.62 11.74
N ARG A 289 -15.03 -9.99 12.03
CA ARG A 289 -15.08 -8.62 12.58
C ARG A 289 -14.45 -8.55 13.98
N GLU A 290 -14.80 -9.48 14.85
CA GLU A 290 -14.25 -9.56 16.20
C GLU A 290 -12.74 -9.85 16.19
N ALA A 291 -12.32 -10.80 15.35
CA ALA A 291 -10.92 -11.13 15.14
C ALA A 291 -10.12 -9.92 14.60
N SER A 292 -10.71 -9.15 13.67
CA SER A 292 -10.10 -7.93 13.13
C SER A 292 -9.89 -6.88 14.21
N ALA A 293 -10.90 -6.63 15.05
CA ALA A 293 -10.78 -5.72 16.19
C ALA A 293 -9.69 -6.16 17.19
N ALA A 294 -9.63 -7.46 17.51
CA ALA A 294 -8.64 -8.02 18.43
C ALA A 294 -7.22 -8.05 17.84
N ALA A 295 -7.07 -8.12 16.52
CA ALA A 295 -5.77 -8.14 15.86
C ALA A 295 -5.05 -6.79 15.90
N LEU A 296 -5.78 -5.67 15.84
CA LEU A 296 -5.22 -4.32 15.73
C LEU A 296 -4.32 -3.92 16.90
N THR A 297 -4.59 -4.39 18.11
CA THR A 297 -3.81 -3.99 19.29
C THR A 297 -2.81 -5.05 19.74
N ARG A 298 -2.74 -6.17 19.01
CA ARG A 298 -1.87 -7.30 19.39
C ARG A 298 -0.40 -6.93 19.30
N GLY A 299 0.32 -7.09 20.41
CA GLY A 299 1.76 -6.82 20.49
C GLY A 299 2.11 -5.36 20.78
N TYR A 300 1.12 -4.48 20.96
CA TYR A 300 1.33 -3.13 21.46
C TYR A 300 1.04 -3.05 22.96
N ALA A 301 1.92 -2.39 23.71
CA ALA A 301 1.69 -2.06 25.10
C ALA A 301 0.55 -1.04 25.23
N ARG A 302 -0.25 -1.17 26.29
CA ARG A 302 -1.34 -0.24 26.61
C ARG A 302 -0.81 0.88 27.50
N LEU A 303 -1.15 2.12 27.17
CA LEU A 303 -0.92 3.26 28.05
C LEU A 303 -2.06 3.38 29.06
N GLU A 304 -1.73 3.32 30.35
CA GLU A 304 -2.65 3.68 31.42
C GLU A 304 -2.36 5.12 31.86
N SER A 305 -3.39 5.97 31.84
CA SER A 305 -3.29 7.38 32.17
C SER A 305 -4.56 7.83 32.89
N PRO A 306 -4.47 8.73 33.88
CA PRO A 306 -5.65 9.37 34.47
C PRO A 306 -6.35 10.33 33.49
N SER A 307 -5.74 10.65 32.34
CA SER A 307 -6.38 11.40 31.26
C SER A 307 -6.91 10.43 30.20
N ASP A 308 -8.23 10.27 30.17
CA ASP A 308 -8.91 9.44 29.16
C ASP A 308 -8.64 9.94 27.74
N GLY A 309 -8.53 11.26 27.54
CA GLY A 309 -8.20 11.85 26.24
C GLY A 309 -6.82 11.41 25.75
N LEU A 310 -5.80 11.45 26.61
CA LEU A 310 -4.45 11.00 26.24
C LEU A 310 -4.40 9.50 25.97
N ALA A 311 -5.03 8.69 26.85
CA ALA A 311 -5.11 7.25 26.65
C ALA A 311 -5.82 6.89 25.34
N GLY A 312 -6.91 7.59 25.02
CA GLY A 312 -7.66 7.42 23.78
C GLY A 312 -6.85 7.76 22.53
N VAL A 313 -6.17 8.91 22.51
CA VAL A 313 -5.33 9.32 21.36
C VAL A 313 -4.18 8.34 21.12
N VAL A 314 -3.51 7.87 22.18
CA VAL A 314 -2.43 6.89 22.05
C VAL A 314 -2.98 5.54 21.58
N ALA A 315 -4.08 5.06 22.16
CA ALA A 315 -4.71 3.81 21.72
C ALA A 315 -5.11 3.85 20.24
N ARG A 316 -5.68 4.97 19.79
CA ARG A 316 -6.01 5.17 18.37
C ARG A 316 -4.77 5.17 17.49
N SER A 317 -3.73 5.91 17.88
CA SER A 317 -2.48 6.01 17.11
C SER A 317 -1.80 4.64 16.93
N LEU A 318 -1.79 3.81 17.98
CA LEU A 318 -1.23 2.46 17.91
C LEU A 318 -2.09 1.53 17.03
N ALA A 319 -3.42 1.64 17.09
CA ALA A 319 -4.31 0.90 16.21
C ALA A 319 -4.11 1.30 14.73
N ASP A 320 -3.95 2.59 14.43
CA ASP A 320 -3.66 3.08 13.09
C ASP A 320 -2.31 2.57 12.56
N LEU A 321 -1.27 2.53 13.40
CA LEU A 321 0.03 1.94 13.04
C LEU A 321 -0.05 0.43 12.80
N ALA A 322 -0.85 -0.28 13.59
CA ALA A 322 -1.08 -1.70 13.38
C ALA A 322 -1.84 -1.99 12.08
N LEU A 323 -2.81 -1.14 11.74
CA LEU A 323 -3.54 -1.21 10.46
C LEU A 323 -2.58 -1.09 9.26
N LEU A 324 -1.52 -0.28 9.38
CA LEU A 324 -0.50 -0.09 8.36
C LEU A 324 0.50 -1.26 8.26
N GLU A 325 0.44 -2.27 9.12
CA GLU A 325 1.31 -3.44 9.03
C GLU A 325 1.03 -4.22 7.71
N VAL A 326 2.11 -4.59 7.02
CA VAL A 326 2.12 -5.40 5.80
C VAL A 326 2.99 -6.62 6.04
N ARG A 327 2.53 -7.77 5.57
CA ARG A 327 3.20 -9.07 5.54
C ARG A 327 3.38 -9.48 4.08
N ARG A 328 4.63 -9.54 3.62
CA ARG A 328 4.98 -9.86 2.24
C ARG A 328 6.27 -10.65 2.20
N GLU A 329 6.29 -11.77 1.47
CA GLU A 329 7.49 -12.60 1.25
C GLU A 329 8.22 -12.98 2.55
N GLY A 330 7.48 -13.33 3.60
CA GLY A 330 8.04 -13.68 4.92
C GLY A 330 8.52 -12.48 5.75
N HIS A 331 8.52 -11.28 5.18
CA HIS A 331 8.81 -10.04 5.88
C HIS A 331 7.56 -9.37 6.42
N ARG A 332 7.75 -8.54 7.43
CA ARG A 332 6.70 -7.74 8.03
C ARG A 332 7.20 -6.34 8.35
N PHE A 333 6.48 -5.32 7.92
CA PHE A 333 6.86 -3.92 8.06
C PHE A 333 5.63 -3.01 8.16
N THR A 334 5.83 -1.79 8.64
CA THR A 334 4.79 -0.75 8.62
C THR A 334 4.86 0.00 7.31
N ALA A 335 3.77 0.00 6.53
CA ALA A 335 3.65 0.81 5.34
C ALA A 335 3.67 2.30 5.67
N ALA A 336 4.08 3.12 4.70
CA ALA A 336 4.15 4.57 4.89
C ALA A 336 2.78 5.25 4.97
N GLY A 337 1.74 4.64 4.36
CA GLY A 337 0.39 5.15 4.45
C GLY A 337 -0.55 4.57 3.40
N VAL A 338 -1.78 5.07 3.39
CA VAL A 338 -2.84 4.65 2.47
C VAL A 338 -3.39 5.83 1.68
N PRO A 339 -3.96 5.61 0.49
CA PRO A 339 -3.89 4.37 -0.31
C PRO A 339 -2.56 4.24 -1.08
N TRP A 340 -1.84 5.34 -1.29
CA TRP A 340 -0.76 5.40 -2.28
C TRP A 340 0.59 4.92 -1.77
N PHE A 341 0.75 4.71 -0.47
CA PHE A 341 2.03 4.47 0.16
C PHE A 341 2.08 3.11 0.87
N VAL A 342 1.28 2.15 0.36
CA VAL A 342 1.22 0.76 0.82
C VAL A 342 2.40 -0.01 0.23
N GLY A 343 3.60 0.32 0.71
CA GLY A 343 4.86 -0.26 0.29
C GLY A 343 5.89 -0.21 1.40
N LEU A 344 7.07 -0.79 1.16
CA LEU A 344 8.18 -0.70 2.10
C LEU A 344 8.92 0.61 1.81
N PHE A 345 8.93 1.51 2.79
CA PHE A 345 9.62 2.79 2.71
C PHE A 345 10.66 2.88 3.81
N GLY A 346 11.89 3.26 3.47
CA GLY A 346 12.99 3.30 4.44
C GLY A 346 12.65 4.21 5.62
N ARG A 347 12.56 5.51 5.37
CA ARG A 347 12.27 6.52 6.41
C ARG A 347 10.94 6.25 7.11
N ASP A 348 9.88 6.05 6.34
CA ASP A 348 8.51 6.01 6.85
C ASP A 348 8.22 4.71 7.62
N SER A 349 8.98 3.63 7.42
CA SER A 349 8.96 2.46 8.32
C SER A 349 9.87 2.66 9.55
N LEU A 350 10.98 3.39 9.43
CA LEU A 350 11.96 3.60 10.50
C LEU A 350 11.52 4.61 11.56
N LEU A 351 10.84 5.70 11.18
CA LEU A 351 10.40 6.71 12.17
C LEU A 351 9.38 6.15 13.16
N PRO A 352 8.29 5.48 12.73
CA PRO A 352 7.37 4.83 13.65
C PRO A 352 8.07 3.75 14.49
N THR A 353 9.03 3.03 13.89
CA THR A 353 9.86 2.07 14.62
C THR A 353 10.54 2.71 15.84
N ILE A 354 11.21 3.86 15.67
CA ILE A 354 11.91 4.56 16.77
C ILE A 354 10.90 5.08 17.80
N GLN A 355 9.82 5.71 17.34
CA GLN A 355 8.78 6.29 18.21
C GLN A 355 8.02 5.23 19.02
N CYS A 356 7.86 4.03 18.45
CA CYS A 356 7.07 2.96 19.05
C CYS A 356 7.87 1.96 19.86
N LEU A 357 9.19 2.14 20.05
CA LEU A 357 9.99 1.23 20.88
C LEU A 357 9.40 0.95 22.27
N PRO A 358 8.82 1.92 23.00
CA PRO A 358 8.18 1.65 24.29
C PRO A 358 6.92 0.80 24.19
N PHE A 359 6.25 0.81 23.04
CA PHE A 359 4.96 0.15 22.82
C PHE A 359 5.09 -1.18 22.10
N ASN A 360 6.04 -1.33 21.17
CA ASN A 360 6.24 -2.53 20.37
C ASN A 360 7.72 -2.66 19.96
N PRO A 361 8.59 -3.23 20.82
CA PRO A 361 10.01 -3.35 20.51
C PRO A 361 10.29 -4.33 19.36
N ASP A 362 9.41 -5.31 19.15
CA ASP A 362 9.51 -6.28 18.05
C ASP A 362 9.34 -5.62 16.68
N LEU A 363 8.60 -4.51 16.60
CA LEU A 363 8.49 -3.72 15.38
C LEU A 363 9.87 -3.29 14.88
N GLY A 364 10.74 -2.79 15.76
CA GLY A 364 12.05 -2.30 15.35
C GLY A 364 13.01 -3.38 14.87
N ALA A 365 12.98 -4.54 15.52
CA ALA A 365 13.76 -5.70 15.07
C ALA A 365 13.28 -6.24 13.72
N ARG A 366 11.97 -6.16 13.42
CA ARG A 366 11.40 -6.60 12.13
C ARG A 366 11.72 -5.60 11.00
N THR A 367 11.49 -4.32 11.23
CA THR A 367 11.75 -3.24 10.26
C THR A 367 13.23 -3.17 9.87
N THR A 368 14.14 -3.21 10.85
CA THR A 368 15.58 -3.13 10.55
C THR A 368 16.07 -4.36 9.77
N ARG A 369 15.56 -5.57 10.07
CA ARG A 369 15.92 -6.79 9.32
C ARG A 369 15.46 -6.75 7.86
N VAL A 370 14.22 -6.32 7.58
CA VAL A 370 13.74 -6.23 6.19
C VAL A 370 14.47 -5.14 5.41
N LEU A 371 14.78 -3.99 6.02
CA LEU A 371 15.56 -2.95 5.33
C LEU A 371 17.01 -3.37 5.10
N ALA A 372 17.61 -4.13 6.01
CA ALA A 372 18.92 -4.73 5.81
C ALA A 372 18.94 -5.74 4.66
N HIS A 373 17.86 -6.53 4.51
CA HIS A 373 17.73 -7.48 3.39
C HIS A 373 17.81 -6.78 2.04
N TRP A 374 17.26 -5.56 1.93
CA TRP A 374 17.30 -4.74 0.72
C TRP A 374 18.38 -3.65 0.75
N GLN A 375 19.43 -3.79 1.57
CA GLN A 375 20.55 -2.85 1.56
C GLN A 375 21.25 -2.87 0.20
N GLY A 376 21.56 -1.69 -0.34
CA GLY A 376 22.24 -1.53 -1.61
C GLY A 376 23.61 -2.23 -1.60
N THR A 377 23.91 -2.92 -2.69
CA THR A 377 25.16 -3.67 -2.90
C THR A 377 25.88 -3.28 -4.18
N ARG A 378 25.25 -2.48 -5.05
CA ARG A 378 25.73 -2.09 -6.37
C ARG A 378 25.71 -0.58 -6.54
N ASN A 379 26.37 -0.10 -7.59
CA ASN A 379 26.24 1.29 -8.03
C ASN A 379 25.30 1.33 -9.24
N ASP A 380 24.10 1.88 -9.06
CA ASP A 380 23.12 2.05 -10.14
C ASP A 380 22.58 3.49 -10.15
N PRO A 381 22.92 4.30 -11.17
CA PRO A 381 22.42 5.66 -11.31
C PRO A 381 20.90 5.78 -11.45
N TYR A 382 20.22 4.77 -12.01
CA TYR A 382 18.79 4.82 -12.27
C TYR A 382 17.98 4.73 -10.98
N THR A 383 18.24 3.72 -10.16
CA THR A 383 17.63 3.53 -8.84
C THR A 383 18.32 4.36 -7.74
N ARG A 384 19.46 4.99 -8.04
CA ARG A 384 20.34 5.70 -7.08
C ARG A 384 21.00 4.79 -6.04
N GLU A 385 21.07 3.49 -6.32
CA GLU A 385 21.73 2.51 -5.46
C GLU A 385 23.22 2.79 -5.34
N GLU A 386 23.73 2.72 -4.12
CA GLU A 386 25.16 2.66 -3.81
C GLU A 386 25.37 1.63 -2.68
N PRO A 387 26.54 0.97 -2.61
CA PRO A 387 26.82 0.01 -1.55
C PRO A 387 26.62 0.61 -0.15
N GLY A 388 25.79 -0.05 0.65
CA GLY A 388 25.48 0.34 2.03
C GLY A 388 24.24 1.21 2.20
N LYS A 389 23.69 1.80 1.13
CA LYS A 389 22.46 2.61 1.22
C LYS A 389 21.25 1.78 1.60
N ILE A 390 20.35 2.38 2.37
CA ILE A 390 19.01 1.83 2.64
C ILE A 390 18.02 2.46 1.67
N LEU A 391 17.10 1.63 1.15
CA LEU A 391 16.11 2.07 0.17
C LEU A 391 15.26 3.23 0.69
N HIS A 392 14.83 4.09 -0.23
CA HIS A 392 13.76 5.04 -0.03
C HIS A 392 12.40 4.32 -0.08
N GLU A 393 12.18 3.51 -1.12
CA GLU A 393 10.88 2.97 -1.48
C GLU A 393 11.02 1.70 -2.34
N LEU A 394 10.21 0.68 -2.06
CA LEU A 394 10.10 -0.55 -2.86
C LEU A 394 8.64 -0.78 -3.30
N ARG A 395 8.45 -0.85 -4.61
CA ARG A 395 7.17 -1.11 -5.29
C ARG A 395 7.17 -2.46 -5.98
N VAL A 396 5.97 -3.02 -6.14
CA VAL A 396 5.77 -4.40 -6.62
C VAL A 396 4.69 -4.51 -7.72
N GLY A 397 4.09 -3.39 -8.12
CA GLY A 397 3.14 -3.35 -9.24
C GLY A 397 3.80 -3.52 -10.62
N GLU A 398 2.96 -3.61 -11.65
CA GLU A 398 3.34 -3.88 -13.04
C GLU A 398 4.43 -2.93 -13.56
N MET A 399 4.22 -1.60 -13.48
CA MET A 399 5.21 -0.61 -13.94
C MET A 399 6.57 -0.74 -13.23
N ALA A 400 6.57 -1.12 -11.95
CA ALA A 400 7.81 -1.37 -11.21
C ALA A 400 8.47 -2.65 -11.71
N ARG A 401 7.73 -3.75 -11.89
CA ARG A 401 8.30 -5.00 -12.41
C ARG A 401 8.87 -4.87 -13.82
N LEU A 402 8.30 -3.98 -14.63
CA LEU A 402 8.79 -3.66 -15.98
C LEU A 402 9.97 -2.68 -15.99
N GLY A 403 10.33 -2.08 -14.84
CA GLY A 403 11.40 -1.10 -14.72
C GLY A 403 11.04 0.29 -15.28
N GLU A 404 9.77 0.55 -15.56
CA GLU A 404 9.27 1.83 -16.10
C GLU A 404 9.31 2.95 -15.06
N VAL A 405 9.38 2.57 -13.79
CA VAL A 405 9.59 3.47 -12.66
C VAL A 405 10.78 2.99 -11.82
N PRO A 406 11.54 3.90 -11.17
CA PRO A 406 12.78 3.54 -10.48
C PRO A 406 12.59 2.86 -9.12
N GLN A 407 11.36 2.66 -8.65
CA GLN A 407 11.05 2.13 -7.30
C GLN A 407 11.24 0.60 -7.17
N THR A 408 12.36 0.05 -7.68
CA THR A 408 12.55 -1.40 -7.90
C THR A 408 13.76 -2.06 -7.23
N PRO A 409 14.20 -1.73 -6.00
CA PRO A 409 13.83 -0.60 -5.14
C PRO A 409 14.53 0.71 -5.54
N SER A 410 13.99 1.84 -5.12
CA SER A 410 14.66 3.15 -5.24
C SER A 410 15.45 3.46 -3.97
N TYR A 411 16.65 3.98 -4.11
CA TYR A 411 17.55 4.46 -3.05
C TYR A 411 17.70 5.98 -3.04
N ALA A 412 16.75 6.69 -3.64
CA ALA A 412 16.74 8.15 -3.76
C ALA A 412 16.36 8.87 -2.44
N ALA A 413 16.99 8.47 -1.33
CA ALA A 413 16.85 9.11 -0.01
C ALA A 413 18.22 9.32 0.63
N VAL A 414 18.46 10.55 1.11
CA VAL A 414 19.69 10.90 1.83
C VAL A 414 19.63 10.53 3.31
N ASP A 415 18.42 10.49 3.88
CA ASP A 415 18.16 10.36 5.31
C ASP A 415 17.95 8.90 5.77
N ALA A 416 17.36 8.04 4.93
CA ALA A 416 17.01 6.66 5.28
C ALA A 416 18.18 5.86 5.89
N THR A 417 19.38 5.98 5.31
CA THR A 417 20.57 5.27 5.81
C THR A 417 21.01 5.75 7.20
N LEU A 418 20.93 7.06 7.47
CA LEU A 418 21.28 7.62 8.78
C LEU A 418 20.24 7.23 9.84
N ILE A 419 18.96 7.32 9.50
CA ILE A 419 17.86 6.93 10.39
C ILE A 419 17.93 5.43 10.72
N PHE A 420 18.34 4.60 9.75
CA PHE A 420 18.53 3.16 9.95
C PHE A 420 19.56 2.84 11.04
N LEU A 421 20.68 3.56 11.05
CA LEU A 421 21.71 3.41 12.09
C LEU A 421 21.18 3.80 13.47
N VAL A 422 20.41 4.90 13.55
CA VAL A 422 19.74 5.32 14.80
C VAL A 422 18.76 4.25 15.27
N ALA A 423 17.96 3.68 14.37
CA ALA A 423 17.00 2.64 14.72
C ALA A 423 17.69 1.35 15.20
N ILE A 424 18.80 0.93 14.59
CA ILE A 424 19.60 -0.21 15.07
C ILE A 424 20.13 0.07 16.48
N ALA A 425 20.71 1.25 16.71
CA ALA A 425 21.24 1.61 18.01
C ALA A 425 20.13 1.60 19.08
N ALA A 426 18.99 2.22 18.78
CA ALA A 426 17.86 2.31 19.71
C ALA A 426 17.21 0.95 20.00
N THR A 427 17.09 0.07 18.99
CA THR A 427 16.56 -1.30 19.16
C THR A 427 17.52 -2.20 19.94
N ALA A 428 18.84 -2.04 19.76
CA ALA A 428 19.85 -2.81 20.49
C ALA A 428 19.94 -2.46 21.98
N THR A 429 19.54 -1.25 22.37
CA THR A 429 19.56 -0.79 23.77
C THR A 429 18.20 -0.91 24.49
N GLY A 430 17.15 -1.35 23.78
CA GLY A 430 15.80 -1.45 24.33
C GLY A 430 15.58 -2.68 25.23
N PRO A 431 14.48 -2.73 26.01
CA PRO A 431 14.19 -3.83 26.94
C PRO A 431 14.05 -5.22 26.27
N ALA A 432 13.86 -5.32 24.96
CA ALA A 432 13.91 -6.60 24.24
C ALA A 432 15.32 -7.20 24.15
N ALA A 433 16.38 -6.39 24.33
CA ALA A 433 17.76 -6.87 24.40
C ALA A 433 18.01 -7.73 25.65
N SER A 434 17.28 -7.48 26.76
CA SER A 434 17.45 -8.25 28.00
C SER A 434 16.71 -9.60 27.98
N THR A 435 15.63 -9.75 27.20
CA THR A 435 14.88 -11.01 27.11
C THR A 435 15.49 -12.00 26.12
N CYS A 436 16.15 -11.53 25.05
CA CYS A 436 16.89 -12.39 24.13
C CYS A 436 18.12 -13.03 24.81
N CYS A 437 18.73 -12.32 25.77
CA CYS A 437 19.91 -12.76 26.51
C CYS A 437 19.61 -13.86 27.55
N ALA A 438 18.36 -13.98 28.03
CA ALA A 438 18.00 -14.91 29.11
C ALA A 438 17.58 -16.31 28.64
N ARG A 439 17.12 -16.49 27.39
CA ARG A 439 16.66 -17.79 26.87
C ARG A 439 17.66 -18.50 25.95
N CYS A 440 18.63 -17.78 25.39
CA CYS A 440 19.78 -18.37 24.73
C CYS A 440 21.00 -18.18 25.63
N GLY A 441 21.35 -19.21 26.40
CA GLY A 441 22.59 -19.27 27.20
C GLY A 441 23.85 -19.31 26.32
N ARG A 442 24.06 -18.28 25.50
CA ARG A 442 25.27 -18.00 24.74
C ARG A 442 25.45 -16.49 24.70
N THR A 443 26.47 -16.04 25.40
CA THR A 443 27.13 -14.75 25.19
C THR A 443 27.55 -14.64 23.72
N SER A 444 26.70 -14.06 22.88
CA SER A 444 27.10 -13.60 21.55
C SER A 444 26.54 -12.20 21.30
N THR A 445 27.25 -11.20 21.82
CA THR A 445 27.32 -9.93 21.12
C THR A 445 27.91 -10.19 19.72
N THR A 446 27.21 -9.73 18.69
CA THR A 446 27.75 -9.44 17.34
C THR A 446 28.39 -10.56 16.51
N PRO A 447 27.59 -11.29 15.70
CA PRO A 447 28.07 -11.81 14.40
C PRO A 447 27.76 -10.87 13.22
N TRP A 448 26.70 -10.06 13.32
CA TRP A 448 26.20 -9.28 12.16
C TRP A 448 27.06 -8.04 11.83
N LEU A 449 27.42 -7.22 12.84
CA LEU A 449 28.26 -6.01 12.67
C LEU A 449 29.66 -6.30 12.10
N GLY A 450 30.21 -7.51 12.25
CA GLY A 450 31.51 -7.89 11.72
C GLY A 450 31.51 -8.23 10.22
N SER A 451 30.35 -8.56 9.66
CA SER A 451 30.22 -8.99 8.24
C SER A 451 29.89 -7.86 7.27
N THR A 452 29.37 -6.74 7.77
CA THR A 452 28.93 -5.55 6.99
C THR A 452 29.80 -4.32 7.20
N ALA A 453 30.95 -4.44 7.86
CA ALA A 453 31.96 -3.37 7.88
C ALA A 453 32.36 -3.05 6.43
N MET A 454 32.03 -1.84 5.98
CA MET A 454 32.33 -1.28 4.66
C MET A 454 33.66 -1.81 4.11
N ARG A 455 33.61 -2.60 3.02
CA ARG A 455 34.82 -2.89 2.24
C ARG A 455 35.34 -1.56 1.73
N ARG A 456 36.47 -1.11 2.27
CA ARG A 456 37.20 0.05 1.76
C ARG A 456 37.42 -0.15 0.24
N PRO A 457 37.17 0.87 -0.60
CA PRO A 457 37.60 0.79 -1.99
C PRO A 457 39.12 0.64 -2.05
N PRO A 458 39.67 -0.11 -3.01
CA PRO A 458 41.11 -0.24 -3.17
C PRO A 458 41.71 1.16 -3.41
N ARG A 459 42.74 1.52 -2.63
CA ARG A 459 43.48 2.76 -2.82
C ARG A 459 44.09 2.75 -4.23
N ALA A 460 43.68 3.70 -5.07
CA ALA A 460 44.41 4.02 -6.28
C ALA A 460 45.83 4.46 -5.89
N ALA A 461 46.83 3.70 -6.33
CA ALA A 461 48.22 4.08 -6.20
C ALA A 461 48.46 5.31 -7.08
N THR A 462 48.49 6.49 -6.47
CA THR A 462 49.01 7.70 -7.10
C THR A 462 50.49 7.79 -6.76
N SER A 463 51.33 7.50 -7.75
CA SER A 463 52.76 7.80 -7.73
C SER A 463 52.94 9.31 -7.75
N SER A 464 53.29 9.91 -6.60
CA SER A 464 53.73 11.30 -6.54
C SER A 464 55.26 11.37 -6.50
N THR A 465 55.83 11.77 -7.64
CA THR A 465 57.23 12.12 -7.80
C THR A 465 57.56 13.35 -6.96
N THR A 466 58.64 13.27 -6.20
CA THR A 466 59.13 14.29 -5.28
C THR A 466 59.82 15.44 -6.02
N ALA A 467 59.53 16.69 -5.65
CA ALA A 467 60.45 17.83 -5.82
C ALA A 467 60.22 18.86 -4.69
N PRO A 468 61.28 19.41 -4.06
CA PRO A 468 61.15 20.16 -2.81
C PRO A 468 61.08 21.67 -3.05
N ARG A 469 60.36 22.42 -2.19
CA ARG A 469 60.69 23.83 -1.95
C ARG A 469 60.15 24.41 -0.63
N ARG A 470 61.13 24.74 0.22
CA ARG A 470 61.32 25.86 1.16
C ARG A 470 60.29 26.14 2.27
N ALA A 471 60.86 26.11 3.48
CA ALA A 471 60.35 26.58 4.75
C ALA A 471 60.19 28.11 4.83
N ALA A 472 59.20 28.54 5.60
CA ALA A 472 59.23 29.79 6.34
C ALA A 472 58.59 29.57 7.72
N SER A 473 59.40 29.77 8.74
CA SER A 473 59.10 29.64 10.16
C SER A 473 58.32 30.84 10.70
N ARG A 474 57.40 30.62 11.65
CA ARG A 474 57.22 31.51 12.80
C ARG A 474 56.70 30.72 14.01
N ARG A 475 57.53 30.69 15.06
CA ARG A 475 57.26 30.20 16.41
C ARG A 475 56.58 31.32 17.22
N THR A 476 55.69 30.95 18.15
CA THR A 476 55.70 31.49 19.52
C THR A 476 55.10 30.46 20.50
N ARG A 477 55.87 30.25 21.59
CA ARG A 477 55.63 29.54 22.87
C ARG A 477 54.43 30.11 23.65
N ALA A 478 53.97 29.64 24.82
CA ALA A 478 53.94 28.41 25.64
C ALA A 478 53.47 28.88 27.06
N GLY A 479 52.80 28.03 27.84
CA GLY A 479 52.52 28.22 29.28
C GLY A 479 51.22 27.51 29.68
N ALA A 480 51.21 26.32 30.28
CA ALA A 480 51.65 25.86 31.61
C ALA A 480 50.64 26.17 32.75
N ILE A 481 50.25 25.09 33.45
CA ILE A 481 49.24 24.90 34.51
C ILE A 481 49.79 25.34 35.89
N PRO A 482 48.95 25.48 36.94
CA PRO A 482 49.10 24.54 38.06
C PRO A 482 47.80 24.10 38.78
N ASP A 483 47.88 22.90 39.38
CA ASP A 483 46.99 22.25 40.34
C ASP A 483 47.10 22.82 41.78
N THR A 484 46.04 22.67 42.59
CA THR A 484 46.00 22.38 44.06
C THR A 484 44.50 22.12 44.41
N GLY A 485 44.02 21.31 45.36
CA GLY A 485 44.53 20.49 46.46
C GLY A 485 43.33 20.14 47.39
N CYS A 486 43.34 18.95 48.02
CA CYS A 486 42.26 18.26 48.75
C CYS A 486 41.69 18.93 50.03
N CYS A 487 40.46 18.55 50.45
CA CYS A 487 40.07 18.27 51.85
C CYS A 487 38.64 17.64 51.97
N ALA A 488 38.53 16.57 52.78
CA ALA A 488 37.32 15.97 53.40
C ALA A 488 37.65 15.74 54.90
N PRO A 489 36.76 15.32 55.85
CA PRO A 489 35.37 14.81 55.73
C PRO A 489 34.36 15.34 56.79
N THR A 490 33.06 15.02 56.66
CA THR A 490 32.12 14.59 57.73
C THR A 490 30.70 14.34 57.18
N ALA A 491 30.01 13.33 57.72
CA ALA A 491 28.61 12.94 57.47
C ALA A 491 27.82 13.00 58.81
N PRO A 492 26.49 12.70 58.94
CA PRO A 492 25.48 12.32 57.93
C PRO A 492 24.03 12.94 58.07
N THR A 493 23.28 12.99 56.92
CA THR A 493 21.80 12.81 56.68
C THR A 493 20.71 13.68 57.37
N PRO A 494 19.42 13.78 56.86
CA PRO A 494 18.74 12.96 55.83
C PRO A 494 17.87 13.64 54.73
N SER A 495 17.69 12.86 53.65
CA SER A 495 16.49 12.66 52.80
C SER A 495 15.94 13.75 51.86
N ARG A 496 15.98 13.45 50.55
CA ARG A 496 14.85 13.68 49.63
C ARG A 496 14.68 12.48 48.70
N ARG A 497 13.42 12.08 48.56
CA ARG A 497 12.91 10.86 47.91
C ARG A 497 13.18 10.84 46.40
N SER A 498 13.72 9.73 45.90
CA SER A 498 13.63 9.35 44.48
C SER A 498 12.43 8.41 44.29
N HIS A 499 11.59 8.69 43.30
CA HIS A 499 10.54 7.78 42.86
C HIS A 499 11.14 6.80 41.84
N SER A 500 11.25 5.54 42.25
CA SER A 500 11.53 4.42 41.35
C SER A 500 10.22 3.87 40.80
N TRP A 501 10.12 3.76 39.48
CA TRP A 501 9.04 3.03 38.82
C TRP A 501 9.35 1.54 38.91
N LYS A 502 8.50 0.79 39.63
CA LYS A 502 8.56 -0.68 39.68
C LYS A 502 7.53 -1.25 38.72
N CYS A 503 7.98 -1.89 37.63
CA CYS A 503 7.14 -2.83 36.87
C CYS A 503 6.89 -4.07 37.73
N ARG A 504 5.62 -4.37 38.05
CA ARG A 504 5.22 -5.69 38.56
C ARG A 504 4.64 -6.50 37.41
N ALA A 505 5.27 -7.63 37.10
CA ALA A 505 4.66 -8.70 36.33
C ALA A 505 3.95 -9.65 37.31
N THR A 506 2.66 -9.87 37.12
CA THR A 506 1.87 -10.83 37.90
C THR A 506 1.70 -12.10 37.06
N PRO A 507 2.10 -13.29 37.55
CA PRO A 507 1.88 -14.52 36.80
C PRO A 507 0.45 -15.02 37.03
N ILE A 508 -0.28 -15.24 35.94
CA ILE A 508 -1.56 -15.96 35.95
C ILE A 508 -1.24 -17.45 36.13
N ARG A 509 -1.66 -18.02 37.26
CA ARG A 509 -1.66 -19.48 37.48
C ARG A 509 -2.87 -20.07 36.76
N HIS A 510 -2.64 -21.00 35.84
CA HIS A 510 -3.68 -21.93 35.39
C HIS A 510 -3.99 -22.90 36.54
N ALA A 511 -5.27 -23.01 36.89
CA ALA A 511 -5.78 -24.14 37.65
C ALA A 511 -6.09 -25.29 36.68
N ALA A 512 -5.78 -26.50 37.14
CA ALA A 512 -5.81 -27.78 36.42
C ALA A 512 -7.23 -28.23 36.03
#